data_AF-A0A7J9MXY2-F1
#
_entry.id   AF-A0A7J9MXY2-F1
#
_cell.length_a   1.000
_cell.length_b   1.000
_cell.length_c   1.000
_cell.angle_alpha   90.00
_cell.angle_beta   90.00
_cell.angle_gamma   90.00
#
_symmetry.space_group_name_H-M   'P 1'
#
loop_
_entity.id
_entity.type
_entity.pdbx_description
1 polymer ?
#
loop_
_entity_poly.entity_id
_entity_poly.type
_entity_poly.pdbx_seq_one_letter_code
_entity_poly.pdbx_strand_id
1 'polypeptide(L)'
;FLQNPQAWQVKVVLINYATVEPHQLDKVLRQFECRQPIPVNLEVFDDQHKVDLRQLNMDWPSYWSEYMEMWEDRYEDIPTREPIIISELACIPKYMPWFRIHGKPYLLTPEEKQRQIRVERERREPLNLRR
;
A
#
# COMPACT_ATOMS: atom_id res chain seq x y z
N PHE A 1 -21.12 9.22 13.05
CA PHE A 1 -19.67 9.05 12.76
C PHE A 1 -19.16 7.61 12.83
N LEU A 2 -19.79 6.67 13.54
CA LEU A 2 -19.45 5.23 13.49
C LEU A 2 -20.64 4.38 12.99
N GLN A 3 -21.23 4.71 11.84
CA GLN A 3 -22.36 3.94 11.30
C GLN A 3 -21.93 2.77 10.39
N ASN A 4 -20.66 2.72 9.96
CA ASN A 4 -20.15 1.59 9.18
C ASN A 4 -18.69 1.27 9.54
N PRO A 5 -18.40 0.20 10.29
CA PRO A 5 -17.03 -0.21 10.62
C PRO A 5 -16.21 -0.62 9.38
N GLN A 6 -16.87 -0.89 8.25
CA GLN A 6 -16.21 -1.21 6.99
C GLN A 6 -15.62 0.02 6.28
N ALA A 7 -16.00 1.24 6.69
CA ALA A 7 -15.48 2.47 6.09
C ALA A 7 -13.95 2.63 6.22
N TRP A 8 -13.34 2.01 7.23
CA TRP A 8 -11.88 1.97 7.40
C TRP A 8 -11.19 0.90 6.56
N GLN A 9 -11.98 0.09 5.86
CA GLN A 9 -11.58 -1.17 5.26
C GLN A 9 -11.93 -1.25 3.76
N VAL A 10 -11.99 -0.09 3.13
CA VAL A 10 -12.13 0.12 1.69
C VAL A 10 -10.78 0.52 1.09
N LYS A 11 -10.58 0.28 -0.20
CA LYS A 11 -9.52 0.93 -0.96
C LYS A 11 -10.11 2.20 -1.57
N VAL A 12 -9.62 3.36 -1.15
CA VAL A 12 -10.19 4.66 -1.54
C VAL A 12 -9.14 5.74 -1.40
N VAL A 13 -9.47 6.99 -1.74
CA VAL A 13 -8.70 8.17 -1.34
C VAL A 13 -9.38 8.93 -0.21
N LEU A 14 -8.58 9.50 0.68
CA LEU A 14 -9.02 10.46 1.67
C LEU A 14 -8.87 11.86 1.09
N ILE A 15 -9.98 12.59 0.98
CA ILE A 15 -10.00 13.95 0.44
C ILE A 15 -10.03 14.93 1.61
N ASN A 16 -9.03 15.81 1.69
CA ASN A 16 -8.97 16.93 2.62
C ASN A 16 -8.78 18.25 1.86
N TYR A 17 -9.91 18.85 1.48
CA TYR A 17 -10.00 20.12 0.74
C TYR A 17 -9.17 20.16 -0.55
N ALA A 18 -7.87 20.42 -0.45
CA ALA A 18 -6.95 20.56 -1.57
C ALA A 18 -6.01 19.36 -1.74
N THR A 19 -5.95 18.45 -0.77
CA THR A 19 -5.07 17.28 -0.79
C THR A 19 -5.87 16.00 -0.87
N VAL A 20 -5.39 15.04 -1.66
CA VAL A 20 -5.92 13.67 -1.71
C VAL A 20 -4.83 12.71 -1.26
N GLU A 21 -5.18 11.77 -0.37
CA GLU A 21 -4.25 10.76 0.15
C GLU A 21 -4.79 9.35 -0.11
N PRO A 22 -4.00 8.43 -0.70
CA PRO A 22 -4.45 7.07 -0.92
C PRO A 22 -4.62 6.28 0.38
N HIS A 23 -5.80 5.74 0.59
CA HIS A 23 -6.10 4.71 1.58
C HIS A 23 -6.03 3.32 0.93
N GLN A 24 -4.81 2.82 0.74
CA GLN A 24 -4.54 1.51 0.11
C GLN A 24 -4.57 0.37 1.14
N LEU A 25 -5.76 0.00 1.59
CA LEU A 25 -5.95 -1.10 2.56
C LEU A 25 -5.34 -2.42 2.07
N ASP A 26 -5.41 -2.67 0.77
CA ASP A 26 -4.86 -3.85 0.12
C ASP A 26 -3.36 -4.06 0.36
N LYS A 27 -2.62 -3.05 0.87
CA LYS A 27 -1.21 -3.14 1.27
C LYS A 27 -0.98 -3.52 2.74
N VAL A 28 -1.99 -3.38 3.58
CA VAL A 28 -1.89 -3.50 5.05
C VAL A 28 -2.91 -4.46 5.66
N LEU A 29 -3.44 -5.39 4.87
CA LEU A 29 -4.43 -6.38 5.30
C LEU A 29 -3.98 -7.19 6.54
N ARG A 30 -2.67 -7.35 6.75
CA ARG A 30 -2.10 -7.98 7.95
C ARG A 30 -2.49 -7.31 9.27
N GLN A 31 -2.68 -5.98 9.29
CA GLN A 31 -3.11 -5.26 10.49
C GLN A 31 -4.56 -5.58 10.88
N PHE A 32 -5.33 -6.13 9.93
CA PHE A 32 -6.71 -6.56 10.10
C PHE A 32 -6.84 -8.08 10.14
N GLU A 33 -5.76 -8.79 10.49
CA GLU A 33 -5.71 -10.25 10.59
C GLU A 33 -6.07 -10.98 9.29
N CYS A 34 -5.90 -10.29 8.15
CA CYS A 34 -6.15 -10.81 6.81
C CYS A 34 -4.84 -11.15 6.11
N ARG A 35 -4.87 -12.26 5.36
CA ARG A 35 -3.79 -12.74 4.52
C ARG A 35 -3.49 -11.72 3.44
N GLN A 36 -2.20 -11.47 3.24
CA GLN A 36 -1.72 -10.42 2.35
C GLN A 36 -1.48 -10.97 0.93
N PRO A 37 -2.28 -10.57 -0.08
CA PRO A 37 -1.99 -10.81 -1.49
C PRO A 37 -0.98 -9.78 -2.01
N ILE A 38 -0.55 -9.95 -3.27
CA ILE A 38 0.09 -8.87 -4.01
C ILE A 38 -1.01 -7.85 -4.36
N PRO A 39 -0.87 -6.57 -3.96
CA PRO A 39 -1.82 -5.51 -4.29
C PRO A 39 -2.04 -5.40 -5.80
N VAL A 40 -3.29 -5.23 -6.22
CA VAL A 40 -3.66 -5.01 -7.62
C VAL A 40 -3.59 -3.52 -7.90
N ASN A 41 -2.81 -3.12 -8.91
CA ASN A 41 -2.59 -1.72 -9.31
C ASN A 41 -2.06 -0.84 -8.16
N LEU A 42 -0.73 -0.68 -8.13
CA LEU A 42 -0.08 0.31 -7.28
C LEU A 42 -0.42 1.70 -7.83
N GLU A 43 -1.43 2.34 -7.26
CA GLU A 43 -1.61 3.77 -7.51
C GLU A 43 -0.46 4.53 -6.86
N VAL A 44 0.20 5.34 -7.68
CA VAL A 44 1.32 6.19 -7.28
C VAL A 44 0.78 7.61 -7.24
N PHE A 45 0.71 8.18 -6.03
CA PHE A 45 0.17 9.52 -5.79
C PHE A 45 1.25 10.62 -5.83
N ASP A 46 2.42 10.32 -6.41
CA ASP A 46 3.58 11.21 -6.38
C ASP A 46 3.29 12.56 -7.09
N ASP A 47 2.35 12.60 -8.04
CA ASP A 47 1.93 13.83 -8.72
C ASP A 47 0.86 14.60 -7.95
N GLN A 48 -0.06 13.90 -7.31
CA GLN A 48 -1.12 14.44 -6.46
C GLN A 48 -0.52 15.12 -5.23
N HIS A 49 0.59 14.59 -4.70
CA HIS A 49 1.36 15.19 -3.61
C HIS A 49 2.12 16.47 -4.01
N LYS A 50 2.24 16.79 -5.30
CA LYS A 50 2.82 18.06 -5.77
C LYS A 50 1.82 19.22 -5.73
N VAL A 51 0.54 18.92 -5.57
CA VAL A 51 -0.51 19.93 -5.44
C VAL A 51 -0.38 20.58 -4.07
N ASP A 52 0.01 21.85 -4.03
CA ASP A 52 0.11 22.63 -2.80
C ASP A 52 -1.03 23.67 -2.68
N LEU A 53 -1.27 24.13 -1.45
CA LEU A 53 -2.34 25.08 -1.10
C LEU A 53 -2.18 26.48 -1.73
N ARG A 54 -1.20 26.68 -2.62
CA ARG A 54 -0.90 28.00 -3.21
C ARG A 54 -1.81 28.33 -4.39
N GLN A 55 -2.57 27.35 -4.90
CA GLN A 55 -3.52 27.54 -5.98
C GLN A 55 -4.89 28.01 -5.46
N LEU A 56 -4.96 29.29 -5.07
CA LEU A 56 -6.12 29.90 -4.41
C LEU A 56 -7.39 30.01 -5.29
N ASN A 57 -7.26 29.88 -6.62
CA ASN A 57 -8.37 30.00 -7.58
C ASN A 57 -8.73 28.67 -8.26
N MET A 58 -8.28 27.54 -7.73
CA MET A 58 -8.60 26.23 -8.30
C MET A 58 -9.97 25.76 -7.82
N ASP A 59 -10.81 25.32 -8.77
CA ASP A 59 -12.07 24.66 -8.47
C ASP A 59 -11.81 23.21 -8.03
N TRP A 60 -11.53 23.04 -6.74
CA TRP A 60 -11.18 21.75 -6.13
C TRP A 60 -12.23 20.64 -6.35
N PRO A 61 -13.55 20.90 -6.21
CA PRO A 61 -14.58 19.93 -6.56
C PRO A 61 -14.46 19.38 -7.98
N SER A 62 -14.22 20.25 -8.96
CA SER A 62 -14.04 19.81 -10.35
C SER A 62 -12.70 19.10 -10.55
N TYR A 63 -11.63 19.64 -9.96
CA TYR A 63 -10.27 19.09 -10.09
C TYR A 63 -10.13 17.69 -9.50
N TRP A 64 -10.82 17.41 -8.39
CA TRP A 64 -10.81 16.12 -7.71
C TRP A 64 -12.08 15.28 -7.99
N SER A 65 -12.83 15.59 -9.03
CA SER A 65 -14.11 14.94 -9.33
C SER A 65 -14.03 13.41 -9.43
N GLU A 66 -13.00 12.87 -10.09
CA GLU A 66 -12.72 11.43 -10.17
C GLU A 66 -12.55 10.79 -8.77
N TYR A 67 -11.84 11.49 -7.88
CA TYR A 67 -11.63 11.04 -6.50
C TYR A 67 -12.89 11.14 -5.65
N MET A 68 -13.73 12.13 -5.91
CA MET A 68 -15.03 12.27 -5.26
C MET A 68 -15.96 11.12 -5.67
N GLU A 69 -15.97 10.74 -6.94
CA GLU A 69 -16.71 9.57 -7.44
C GLU A 69 -16.22 8.27 -6.77
N MET A 70 -14.89 8.04 -6.74
CA MET A 70 -14.32 6.90 -6.00
C MET A 70 -14.69 6.90 -4.52
N TRP A 71 -14.78 8.06 -3.88
CA TRP A 71 -15.22 8.14 -2.49
C TRP A 71 -16.70 7.79 -2.34
N GLU A 72 -17.58 8.25 -3.22
CA GLU A 72 -19.00 7.88 -3.15
C GLU A 72 -19.20 6.37 -3.36
N ASP A 73 -18.46 5.78 -4.29
CA ASP A 73 -18.52 4.35 -4.63
C ASP A 73 -17.64 3.47 -3.71
N ARG A 74 -17.07 4.04 -2.65
CA ARG A 74 -16.07 3.38 -1.78
C ARG A 74 -16.45 1.99 -1.27
N TYR A 75 -17.74 1.71 -1.09
CA TYR A 75 -18.20 0.40 -0.59
C TYR A 75 -18.13 -0.72 -1.63
N GLU A 76 -18.00 -0.37 -2.92
CA GLU A 76 -17.76 -1.33 -4.00
C GLU A 76 -16.30 -1.79 -4.05
N ASP A 77 -15.35 -0.99 -3.55
CA ASP A 77 -13.92 -1.31 -3.52
C ASP A 77 -13.45 -1.83 -2.16
N ILE A 78 -14.13 -2.87 -1.67
CA ILE A 78 -13.70 -3.63 -0.49
C ILE A 78 -12.79 -4.79 -0.96
N PRO A 79 -11.49 -4.81 -0.57
CA PRO A 79 -10.61 -5.90 -0.95
C PRO A 79 -11.09 -7.26 -0.44
N THR A 80 -10.88 -8.31 -1.23
CA THR A 80 -11.15 -9.68 -0.78
C THR A 80 -10.32 -10.02 0.46
N ARG A 81 -10.98 -10.57 1.48
CA ARG A 81 -10.38 -10.88 2.78
C ARG A 81 -10.33 -12.37 3.00
N GLU A 82 -9.12 -12.88 3.11
CA GLU A 82 -8.87 -14.24 3.57
C GLU A 82 -8.29 -14.15 4.98
N PRO A 83 -8.91 -14.73 6.01
CA PRO A 83 -8.37 -14.66 7.37
C PRO A 83 -7.03 -15.43 7.49
N ILE A 84 -6.15 -14.96 8.36
CA ILE A 84 -4.90 -15.68 8.68
C ILE A 84 -5.24 -16.83 9.64
N ILE A 85 -5.28 -18.05 9.12
CA ILE A 85 -5.53 -19.26 9.94
C ILE A 85 -4.22 -19.71 10.63
N ILE A 86 -3.09 -19.50 9.98
CA ILE A 86 -1.76 -19.92 10.42
C ILE A 86 -0.79 -18.76 10.19
N SER A 87 -0.02 -18.39 11.21
CA SER A 87 0.87 -17.21 11.14
C SER A 87 1.89 -17.31 10.00
N GLU A 88 2.41 -18.51 9.73
CA GLU A 88 3.32 -18.74 8.60
C GLU A 88 2.68 -18.51 7.23
N LEU A 89 1.34 -18.48 7.14
CA LEU A 89 0.57 -18.25 5.92
C LEU A 89 0.00 -16.81 5.83
N ALA A 90 0.50 -15.89 6.66
CA ALA A 90 0.05 -14.50 6.70
C ALA A 90 0.22 -13.74 5.37
N CYS A 91 1.06 -14.23 4.45
CA CYS A 91 1.20 -13.70 3.11
C CYS A 91 1.27 -14.82 2.07
N ILE A 92 0.91 -14.53 0.82
CA ILE A 92 1.15 -15.48 -0.27
C ILE A 92 2.67 -15.63 -0.48
N PRO A 93 3.21 -16.81 -0.85
CA PRO A 93 4.65 -17.03 -0.98
C PRO A 93 5.36 -16.03 -1.92
N LYS A 94 4.65 -15.51 -2.91
CA LYS A 94 5.15 -14.52 -3.88
C LYS A 94 5.17 -13.08 -3.35
N TYR A 95 4.49 -12.79 -2.24
CA TYR A 95 4.36 -11.44 -1.70
C TYR A 95 5.69 -10.89 -1.19
N MET A 96 6.42 -11.64 -0.36
CA MET A 96 7.68 -11.13 0.22
C MET A 96 8.75 -10.80 -0.84
N PRO A 97 8.96 -11.61 -1.88
CA PRO A 97 9.80 -11.23 -3.02
C PRO A 97 9.30 -9.96 -3.73
N TRP A 98 8.00 -9.85 -4.00
CA TRP A 98 7.41 -8.66 -4.63
C TRP A 98 7.61 -7.41 -3.76
N PHE A 99 7.35 -7.49 -2.45
CA PHE A 99 7.49 -6.38 -1.51
C PHE A 99 8.93 -5.87 -1.41
N ARG A 100 9.93 -6.74 -1.55
CA ARG A 100 11.34 -6.31 -1.54
C ARG A 100 11.72 -5.49 -2.79
N ILE A 101 11.05 -5.74 -3.92
CA ILE A 101 11.32 -5.07 -5.19
C ILE A 101 10.49 -3.80 -5.34
N HIS A 102 9.19 -3.88 -5.01
CA HIS A 102 8.19 -2.85 -5.28
C HIS A 102 7.71 -2.12 -4.03
N GLY A 103 7.93 -2.71 -2.86
CA GLY A 103 7.74 -2.00 -1.62
C GLY A 103 8.61 -0.76 -1.63
N LYS A 104 8.18 0.23 -0.88
CA LYS A 104 8.91 1.47 -0.65
C LYS A 104 9.60 1.34 0.72
N PRO A 105 10.69 0.56 0.87
CA PRO A 105 11.31 0.24 2.17
C PRO A 105 12.01 1.42 2.82
N TYR A 106 11.85 2.65 2.35
CA TYR A 106 12.51 3.84 2.89
C TYR A 106 12.00 4.27 4.28
N LEU A 107 11.12 3.47 4.91
CA LEU A 107 10.90 3.50 6.36
C LEU A 107 12.05 2.82 7.14
N LEU A 108 12.94 2.13 6.43
CA LEU A 108 14.14 1.53 6.99
C LEU A 108 15.27 2.55 7.01
N THR A 109 16.02 2.59 8.11
CA THR A 109 17.23 3.42 8.19
C THR A 109 18.25 2.98 7.13
N PRO A 110 19.22 3.83 6.77
CA PRO A 110 20.29 3.46 5.84
C PRO A 110 21.00 2.13 6.22
N GLU A 111 21.12 1.82 7.52
CA GLU A 111 21.72 0.57 7.99
C GLU A 111 20.87 -0.66 7.66
N GLU A 112 19.55 -0.55 7.79
CA GLU A 112 18.62 -1.65 7.50
C GLU A 112 18.55 -1.94 6.00
N LYS A 113 18.69 -0.90 5.16
CA LYS A 113 18.86 -1.04 3.71
C LYS A 113 20.14 -1.82 3.35
N GLN A 114 21.27 -1.52 4.00
CA GLN A 114 22.53 -2.26 3.81
C GLN A 114 22.44 -3.72 4.25
N ARG A 115 21.76 -4.01 5.37
CA ARG A 115 21.56 -5.38 5.86
C ARG A 115 20.75 -6.22 4.87
N GLN A 116 19.70 -5.66 4.27
CA GLN A 116 18.91 -6.39 3.27
C GLN A 116 19.73 -6.72 2.01
N ILE A 117 20.51 -5.76 1.50
CA ILE A 117 21.39 -5.97 0.34
C ILE A 117 22.43 -7.08 0.65
N ARG A 118 22.99 -7.08 1.86
CA ARG A 118 23.95 -8.09 2.29
C ARG A 118 23.34 -9.49 2.38
N VAL A 119 22.17 -9.62 3.02
CA VAL A 119 21.44 -10.89 3.11
C VAL A 119 21.05 -11.41 1.72
N GLU A 120 20.71 -10.51 0.79
CA GLU A 120 20.37 -10.89 -0.58
C GLU A 120 21.60 -11.37 -1.36
N ARG A 121 22.78 -10.77 -1.16
CA ARG A 121 24.04 -11.25 -1.73
C ARG A 121 24.43 -12.62 -1.15
N GLU A 122 24.35 -12.79 0.16
CA GLU A 122 24.66 -14.06 0.84
C GLU A 122 23.73 -15.22 0.39
N ARG A 123 22.48 -14.91 0.01
CA ARG A 123 21.53 -15.89 -0.55
C ARG A 123 21.78 -16.22 -2.02
N ARG A 124 22.45 -15.33 -2.76
CA ARG A 124 22.76 -15.49 -4.20
C ARG A 124 24.15 -16.11 -4.41
N GLU A 125 25.03 -16.06 -3.41
CA GLU A 125 26.28 -16.81 -3.42
C GLU A 125 25.96 -18.31 -3.46
N PRO A 126 26.42 -19.06 -4.48
CA PRO A 126 26.33 -20.51 -4.45
C PRO A 126 27.10 -21.01 -3.23
N LEU A 127 26.50 -21.92 -2.46
CA LEU A 127 27.26 -22.78 -1.54
C LEU A 127 28.36 -23.44 -2.38
N ASN A 128 29.57 -22.91 -2.28
CA ASN A 128 30.76 -23.46 -2.90
C ASN A 128 30.94 -24.88 -2.36
N LEU A 129 30.35 -25.87 -3.04
CA LEU A 129 30.67 -27.29 -2.92
C LEU A 129 32.08 -27.47 -3.50
N ARG A 130 33.09 -27.17 -2.67
CA ARG A 130 34.44 -27.64 -2.94
C ARG A 130 34.49 -29.13 -2.58
N ARG A 131 34.65 -29.91 -3.66
CA ARG A 131 34.85 -31.35 -3.70
C ARG A 131 36.21 -31.74 -3.15
#